data_AF-A0A4P7HD88-F1
#
_entry.id   AF-A0A4P7HD88-F1
#
_cell.length_a   1.000
_cell.length_b   1.000
_cell.length_c   1.000
_cell.angle_alpha   90.00
_cell.angle_beta   90.00
_cell.angle_gamma   90.00
#
_symmetry.space_group_name_H-M   'P 1'
#
loop_
_entity.id
_entity.type
_entity.pdbx_description
1 polymer ?
#
loop_
_entity_poly.entity_id
_entity_poly.type
_entity_poly.pdbx_seq_one_letter_code
_entity_poly.pdbx_strand_id
1 'polypeptide(L)'
;MTTATAGRHYAAPTVRGSADLAGTGQLLRLFLRRDRIVLPLWVIAFGLLPAFYVASTKSVYSTQADLDNYAKTITDSPALVAMYGPVFSTDIGSLALWKAGPYFAMIGIATILTVIRHTRVEEETGRAELVGATSIGRFAGLTAVLLMTTFGCVVVGILSTAMLYSNDLPLTGSAAFSVTLACSGLAWAGVAAVAAQVSTGARIARGVALGALAAAFALRAIGDAGNGVLSWFSPVGWCIQLRAFAQERWWVLIPLLVLAALTTAAAYVLLSRRDTGSGLLAERPGPPAAAPALSGPAGLAWRLQRGSLLAWTIGFLLYGLLMGGAVRSVGNMVNDNSTVQDLVTRMGGSDMLQNSFITLALTLLAAGAAAYSVSAVLRLHDEESSQRAESTLAGAVSRERYALSHIGFALLGPALLLLVAALAIGVVYGATDGDMAGKLTDAVGAAAVQVPAVWVFTGIAVAIYGIAPRFTPIAWGVLSVLIVIFFIGSLDGLPQWLVDLVPFVHPPKLPGAEFQAAPVLWLLGVAAALLAVGIVAFRRRDLR
;
A
#
# COMPACT_ATOMS: atom_id res chain seq x y z
N MET A 1 67.06 37.77 -14.90
CA MET A 1 65.94 37.19 -14.14
C MET A 1 65.42 36.00 -14.92
N THR A 2 65.72 34.80 -14.44
CA THR A 2 65.41 33.53 -15.10
C THR A 2 63.95 33.14 -14.91
N THR A 3 63.23 33.05 -16.03
CA THR A 3 61.90 32.45 -16.16
C THR A 3 62.03 30.93 -16.08
N ALA A 4 61.40 30.31 -15.08
CA ALA A 4 61.21 28.87 -15.00
C ALA A 4 59.73 28.54 -15.21
N THR A 5 59.40 28.10 -16.42
CA THR A 5 58.14 27.44 -16.76
C THR A 5 58.21 25.97 -16.33
N ALA A 6 57.42 25.57 -15.34
CA ALA A 6 57.19 24.17 -15.01
C ALA A 6 55.76 23.80 -15.44
N GLY A 7 55.63 23.26 -16.65
CA GLY A 7 54.42 22.60 -17.09
C GLY A 7 54.19 21.33 -16.27
N ARG A 8 53.18 21.33 -15.40
CA ARG A 8 52.59 20.10 -14.90
C ARG A 8 51.28 19.88 -15.63
N HIS A 9 51.33 19.09 -16.70
CA HIS A 9 50.15 18.36 -17.13
C HIS A 9 49.77 17.42 -16.00
N TYR A 10 48.69 17.75 -15.30
CA TYR A 10 47.99 16.80 -14.45
C TYR A 10 47.42 15.73 -15.38
N ALA A 11 48.12 14.61 -15.52
CA ALA A 11 47.55 13.42 -16.11
C ALA A 11 46.39 13.01 -15.20
N ALA A 12 45.16 13.14 -15.69
CA ALA A 12 43.99 12.62 -15.00
C ALA A 12 44.20 11.11 -14.76
N PRO A 13 44.01 10.59 -13.55
CA PRO A 13 44.20 9.17 -13.30
C PRO A 13 43.18 8.39 -14.16
N THR A 14 43.72 7.55 -15.04
CA THR A 14 42.97 6.58 -15.82
C THR A 14 42.42 5.48 -14.89
N VAL A 15 41.10 5.35 -14.90
CA VAL A 15 40.21 4.25 -14.46
C VAL A 15 40.87 3.18 -13.56
N ARG A 16 40.62 3.28 -12.25
CA ARG A 16 40.68 2.13 -11.33
C ARG A 16 39.26 1.62 -11.07
N GLY A 17 38.82 0.60 -11.82
CA GLY A 17 37.50 -0.02 -11.63
C GLY A 17 37.24 -0.62 -10.24
N SER A 18 38.26 -0.73 -9.38
CA SER A 18 38.12 -1.14 -7.97
C SER A 18 37.81 0.01 -7.00
N ALA A 19 38.08 1.27 -7.37
CA ALA A 19 37.87 2.41 -6.49
C ALA A 19 36.38 2.79 -6.39
N ASP A 20 35.63 2.70 -7.50
CA ASP A 20 34.23 3.15 -7.54
C ASP A 20 33.26 2.23 -6.78
N LEU A 21 33.66 1.00 -6.48
CA LEU A 21 32.93 0.04 -5.65
C LEU A 21 33.54 -0.15 -4.25
N ALA A 22 34.59 0.61 -3.92
CA ALA A 22 35.21 0.53 -2.60
C ALA A 22 34.19 0.81 -1.50
N GLY A 23 34.19 -0.01 -0.43
CA GLY A 23 33.26 0.14 0.70
C GLY A 23 31.88 -0.50 0.52
N THR A 24 31.56 -1.12 -0.63
CA THR A 24 30.25 -1.78 -0.86
C THR A 24 29.90 -2.79 0.23
N GLY A 25 30.85 -3.65 0.64
CA GLY A 25 30.61 -4.65 1.69
C GLY A 25 30.35 -4.04 3.07
N GLN A 26 30.97 -2.90 3.39
CA GLN A 26 30.75 -2.18 4.64
C GLN A 26 29.36 -1.54 4.66
N LEU A 27 28.95 -0.91 3.55
CA LEU A 27 27.61 -0.37 3.38
C LEU A 27 26.54 -1.45 3.39
N LEU A 28 26.78 -2.60 2.74
CA LEU A 28 25.85 -3.74 2.78
C LEU A 28 25.64 -4.22 4.22
N ARG A 29 26.72 -4.37 4.99
CA ARG A 29 26.64 -4.74 6.41
C ARG A 29 25.87 -3.68 7.22
N LEU A 30 26.07 -2.40 6.95
CA LEU A 30 25.35 -1.31 7.61
C LEU A 30 23.85 -1.36 7.27
N PHE A 31 23.51 -1.52 5.98
CA PHE A 31 22.13 -1.58 5.52
C PHE A 31 21.41 -2.79 6.13
N LEU A 32 22.02 -3.98 6.13
CA LEU A 32 21.48 -5.17 6.78
C LEU A 32 21.24 -4.98 8.28
N ARG A 33 22.15 -4.29 8.98
CA ARG A 33 21.96 -3.96 10.41
C ARG A 33 20.79 -3.00 10.62
N ARG A 34 20.64 -2.01 9.75
CA ARG A 34 19.57 -1.01 9.84
C ARG A 34 18.21 -1.58 9.47
N ASP A 35 18.17 -2.50 8.52
CA ASP A 35 16.94 -3.18 8.07
C ASP A 35 16.69 -4.53 8.76
N ARG A 36 17.36 -4.82 9.88
CA ARG A 36 17.19 -6.07 10.65
C ARG A 36 15.74 -6.39 11.10
N ILE A 37 14.84 -5.41 11.03
CA ILE A 37 13.41 -5.58 11.31
C ILE A 37 12.61 -5.58 10.01
N VAL A 38 12.79 -4.55 9.18
CA VAL A 38 11.94 -4.33 8.01
C VAL A 38 12.19 -5.37 6.92
N LEU A 39 13.46 -5.72 6.65
CA LEU A 39 13.81 -6.73 5.65
C LEU A 39 13.23 -8.11 6.01
N PRO A 40 13.46 -8.67 7.21
CA PRO A 40 12.80 -9.92 7.61
C PRO A 40 11.27 -9.85 7.59
N LEU A 41 10.67 -8.71 7.97
CA LEU A 41 9.20 -8.59 8.00
C LEU A 41 8.59 -8.80 6.62
N TRP A 42 9.08 -8.12 5.57
CA TRP A 42 8.52 -8.34 4.24
C TRP A 42 8.95 -9.69 3.65
N VAL A 43 10.15 -10.18 3.98
CA VAL A 43 10.59 -11.52 3.56
C VAL A 43 9.65 -12.61 4.10
N ILE A 44 9.30 -12.53 5.39
CA ILE A 44 8.38 -13.46 6.04
C ILE A 44 6.96 -13.28 5.47
N ALA A 45 6.50 -12.04 5.32
CA ALA A 45 5.16 -11.77 4.77
C ALA A 45 5.00 -12.37 3.36
N PHE A 46 5.90 -12.05 2.42
CA PHE A 46 5.81 -12.56 1.05
C PHE A 46 6.23 -14.03 0.92
N GLY A 47 7.03 -14.55 1.84
CA GLY A 47 7.44 -15.96 1.87
C GLY A 47 6.36 -16.91 2.40
N LEU A 48 5.63 -16.53 3.47
CA LEU A 48 4.69 -17.41 4.15
C LEU A 48 3.24 -17.26 3.66
N LEU A 49 2.79 -16.04 3.35
CA LEU A 49 1.38 -15.77 3.03
C LEU A 49 0.82 -16.55 1.82
N PRO A 50 1.59 -16.86 0.75
CA PRO A 50 1.09 -17.72 -0.33
C PRO A 50 0.60 -19.08 0.16
N ALA A 51 1.29 -19.69 1.13
CA ALA A 51 0.88 -20.96 1.72
C ALA A 51 -0.39 -20.81 2.57
N PHE A 52 -0.59 -19.66 3.22
CA PHE A 52 -1.83 -19.37 3.94
C PHE A 52 -3.05 -19.38 3.01
N TYR A 53 -2.94 -18.84 1.79
CA TYR A 53 -4.03 -18.95 0.81
C TYR A 53 -4.31 -20.39 0.41
N VAL A 54 -3.27 -21.20 0.19
CA VAL A 54 -3.44 -22.63 -0.13
C VAL A 54 -4.16 -23.36 0.99
N ALA A 55 -3.74 -23.18 2.24
CA ALA A 55 -4.38 -23.79 3.39
C ALA A 55 -5.86 -23.33 3.52
N SER A 56 -6.12 -22.03 3.37
CA SER A 56 -7.47 -21.47 3.44
C SER A 56 -8.38 -21.94 2.30
N THR A 57 -7.87 -22.09 1.08
CA THR A 57 -8.63 -22.62 -0.04
C THR A 57 -8.93 -24.11 0.18
N LYS A 58 -7.94 -24.90 0.63
CA LYS A 58 -8.13 -26.32 0.97
C LYS A 58 -9.18 -26.54 2.07
N SER A 59 -9.27 -25.64 3.05
CA SER A 59 -10.26 -25.77 4.13
C SER A 59 -11.68 -25.45 3.71
N VAL A 60 -11.86 -24.65 2.64
CA VAL A 60 -13.18 -24.21 2.16
C VAL A 60 -13.67 -25.04 0.97
N TYR A 61 -12.79 -25.44 0.06
CA TYR A 61 -13.13 -26.16 -1.16
C TYR A 61 -12.52 -27.57 -1.13
N SER A 62 -13.36 -28.57 -0.93
CA SER A 62 -12.93 -29.95 -0.66
C SER A 62 -13.02 -30.87 -1.88
N THR A 63 -13.88 -30.57 -2.85
CA THR A 63 -14.08 -31.37 -4.06
C THR A 63 -13.67 -30.61 -5.33
N GLN A 64 -13.37 -31.35 -6.40
CA GLN A 64 -13.06 -30.73 -7.70
C GLN A 64 -14.27 -29.95 -8.25
N ALA A 65 -15.49 -30.42 -8.00
CA ALA A 65 -16.70 -29.71 -8.40
C ALA A 65 -16.81 -28.33 -7.71
N ASP A 66 -16.40 -28.22 -6.44
CA ASP A 66 -16.38 -26.94 -5.71
C ASP A 66 -15.36 -25.98 -6.33
N LEU A 67 -14.19 -26.49 -6.72
CA LEU A 67 -13.14 -25.71 -7.38
C LEU A 67 -13.56 -25.23 -8.77
N ASP A 68 -14.23 -26.07 -9.55
CA ASP A 68 -14.75 -25.70 -10.87
C ASP A 68 -15.84 -24.63 -10.77
N ASN A 69 -16.73 -24.73 -9.78
CA ASN A 69 -17.75 -23.71 -9.50
C ASN A 69 -17.13 -22.40 -8.99
N TYR A 70 -16.07 -22.48 -8.18
CA TYR A 70 -15.32 -21.32 -7.74
C TYR A 70 -14.65 -20.60 -8.92
N ALA A 71 -14.03 -21.36 -9.83
CA ALA A 71 -13.43 -20.81 -11.04
C ALA A 71 -14.45 -20.08 -11.92
N LYS A 72 -15.65 -20.65 -12.12
CA LYS A 72 -16.74 -20.00 -12.87
C LYS A 72 -17.14 -18.67 -12.25
N THR A 73 -17.35 -18.65 -10.93
CA THR A 73 -17.71 -17.44 -10.18
C THR A 73 -16.69 -16.31 -10.39
N ILE A 74 -15.41 -16.65 -10.49
CA ILE A 74 -14.35 -15.69 -10.78
C ILE A 74 -14.43 -15.20 -12.23
N THR A 75 -14.50 -16.11 -13.19
CA THR A 75 -14.50 -15.78 -14.62
C THR A 75 -15.73 -14.98 -15.04
N ASP A 76 -16.87 -15.23 -14.41
CA ASP A 76 -18.14 -14.53 -14.67
C ASP A 76 -18.17 -13.12 -14.05
N SER A 77 -17.16 -12.74 -13.27
CA SER A 77 -17.02 -11.43 -12.66
C SER A 77 -15.84 -10.65 -13.25
N PRO A 78 -16.09 -9.75 -14.24
CA PRO A 78 -15.06 -8.89 -14.81
C PRO A 78 -14.31 -8.06 -13.75
N ALA A 79 -14.98 -7.73 -12.66
CA ALA A 79 -14.41 -7.06 -11.49
C ALA A 79 -13.31 -7.92 -10.82
N LEU A 80 -13.60 -9.19 -10.56
CA LEU A 80 -12.63 -10.11 -9.95
C LEU A 80 -11.46 -10.38 -10.90
N VAL A 81 -11.73 -10.56 -12.19
CA VAL A 81 -10.69 -10.72 -13.23
C VAL A 81 -9.81 -9.49 -13.33
N ALA A 82 -10.39 -8.28 -13.32
CA ALA A 82 -9.63 -7.04 -13.32
C ALA A 82 -8.73 -6.93 -12.08
N MET A 83 -9.24 -7.30 -10.89
CA MET A 83 -8.50 -7.15 -9.64
C MET A 83 -7.37 -8.16 -9.46
N TYR A 84 -7.63 -9.44 -9.73
CA TYR A 84 -6.72 -10.54 -9.41
C TYR A 84 -6.07 -11.20 -10.64
N GLY A 85 -6.64 -10.98 -11.83
CA GLY A 85 -6.23 -11.62 -13.08
C GLY A 85 -7.16 -12.78 -13.49
N PRO A 86 -6.97 -13.34 -14.68
CA PRO A 86 -7.75 -14.49 -15.15
C PRO A 86 -7.34 -15.79 -14.43
N VAL A 87 -8.28 -16.73 -14.35
CA VAL A 87 -8.02 -18.10 -13.90
C VAL A 87 -7.54 -18.93 -15.10
N PHE A 88 -6.42 -19.64 -14.95
CA PHE A 88 -5.82 -20.43 -16.03
C PHE A 88 -6.01 -21.95 -15.89
N SER A 89 -6.23 -22.43 -14.66
CA SER A 89 -6.55 -23.83 -14.35
C SER A 89 -7.48 -23.88 -13.13
N THR A 90 -8.33 -24.91 -13.07
CA THR A 90 -9.17 -25.25 -11.91
C THR A 90 -8.45 -26.13 -10.90
N ASP A 91 -7.16 -26.41 -11.11
CA ASP A 91 -6.31 -27.07 -10.13
C ASP A 91 -6.17 -26.23 -8.86
N ILE A 92 -6.13 -26.90 -7.71
CA ILE A 92 -6.09 -26.24 -6.41
C ILE A 92 -4.93 -25.26 -6.25
N GLY A 93 -3.74 -25.57 -6.82
CA GLY A 93 -2.59 -24.67 -6.77
C GLY A 93 -2.82 -23.35 -7.52
N SER A 94 -3.45 -23.42 -8.71
CA SER A 94 -3.79 -22.27 -9.53
C SER A 94 -4.88 -21.41 -8.88
N LEU A 95 -5.97 -22.03 -8.41
CA LEU A 95 -7.09 -21.32 -7.77
C LEU A 95 -6.74 -20.75 -6.40
N ALA A 96 -5.94 -21.44 -5.59
CA ALA A 96 -5.52 -20.92 -4.30
C ALA A 96 -4.64 -19.67 -4.44
N LEU A 97 -3.73 -19.68 -5.41
CA LEU A 97 -2.81 -18.56 -5.64
C LEU A 97 -3.38 -17.46 -6.53
N TRP A 98 -4.56 -17.63 -7.11
CA TRP A 98 -5.24 -16.58 -7.87
C TRP A 98 -5.43 -15.31 -7.04
N LYS A 99 -5.87 -15.44 -5.77
CA LYS A 99 -5.96 -14.33 -4.81
C LYS A 99 -4.61 -13.68 -4.50
N ALA A 100 -3.51 -14.39 -4.71
CA ALA A 100 -2.16 -13.87 -4.53
C ALA A 100 -1.64 -13.09 -5.75
N GLY A 101 -2.39 -12.95 -6.86
CA GLY A 101 -1.99 -12.15 -8.03
C GLY A 101 -1.47 -10.73 -7.69
N PRO A 102 -2.15 -9.95 -6.83
CA PRO A 102 -1.66 -8.64 -6.39
C PRO A 102 -0.33 -8.66 -5.62
N TYR A 103 0.15 -9.81 -5.14
CA TYR A 103 1.41 -9.92 -4.41
C TYR A 103 2.61 -9.51 -5.26
N PHE A 104 2.54 -9.73 -6.58
CA PHE A 104 3.56 -9.26 -7.51
C PHE A 104 3.72 -7.73 -7.48
N ALA A 105 2.63 -6.99 -7.33
CA ALA A 105 2.70 -5.54 -7.14
C ALA A 105 3.14 -5.17 -5.72
N MET A 106 2.64 -5.88 -4.70
CA MET A 106 2.95 -5.58 -3.29
C MET A 106 4.43 -5.78 -2.95
N ILE A 107 5.09 -6.83 -3.45
CA ILE A 107 6.55 -6.97 -3.29
C ILE A 107 7.30 -5.85 -4.02
N GLY A 108 6.75 -5.35 -5.13
CA GLY A 108 7.21 -4.14 -5.80
C GLY A 108 7.18 -2.92 -4.88
N ILE A 109 6.10 -2.71 -4.13
CA ILE A 109 6.02 -1.63 -3.12
C ILE A 109 7.12 -1.78 -2.08
N ALA A 110 7.31 -2.99 -1.52
CA ALA A 110 8.32 -3.24 -0.49
C ALA A 110 9.74 -2.96 -0.98
N THR A 111 10.08 -3.43 -2.18
CA THR A 111 11.39 -3.21 -2.80
C THR A 111 11.60 -1.74 -3.19
N ILE A 112 10.59 -1.06 -3.73
CA ILE A 112 10.62 0.39 -4.03
C ILE A 112 10.93 1.20 -2.76
N LEU A 113 10.19 0.95 -1.69
CA LEU A 113 10.37 1.67 -0.43
C LEU A 113 11.74 1.39 0.20
N THR A 114 12.23 0.15 0.09
CA THR A 114 13.56 -0.26 0.58
C THR A 114 14.66 0.46 -0.19
N VAL A 115 14.63 0.42 -1.52
CA VAL A 115 15.64 1.07 -2.37
C VAL A 115 15.69 2.57 -2.13
N ILE A 116 14.53 3.24 -2.08
CA ILE A 116 14.48 4.69 -1.88
C ILE A 116 14.93 5.09 -0.48
N ARG A 117 14.66 4.25 0.54
CA ARG A 117 15.10 4.48 1.92
C ARG A 117 16.61 4.50 2.08
N HIS A 118 17.35 3.67 1.34
CA HIS A 118 18.82 3.64 1.42
C HIS A 118 19.53 4.41 0.32
N THR A 119 18.77 5.12 -0.52
CA THR A 119 19.31 6.02 -1.54
C THR A 119 18.87 7.45 -1.24
N ARG A 120 17.73 7.90 -1.78
CA ARG A 120 17.31 9.30 -1.70
C ARG A 120 17.05 9.81 -0.29
N VAL A 121 16.59 8.98 0.64
CA VAL A 121 16.45 9.41 2.03
C VAL A 121 17.81 9.65 2.68
N GLU A 122 18.82 8.84 2.35
CA GLU A 122 20.18 9.04 2.88
C GLU A 122 20.85 10.28 2.29
N GLU A 123 20.56 10.59 1.03
CA GLU A 123 21.01 11.84 0.40
C GLU A 123 20.29 13.06 0.98
N GLU A 124 18.96 13.04 1.11
CA GLU A 124 18.19 14.16 1.69
C GLU A 124 18.57 14.47 3.14
N THR A 125 19.01 13.46 3.90
CA THR A 125 19.45 13.63 5.29
C THR A 125 20.92 14.03 5.41
N GLY A 126 21.62 14.25 4.29
CA GLY A 126 23.05 14.60 4.24
C GLY A 126 24.01 13.47 4.62
N ARG A 127 23.49 12.30 5.04
CA ARG A 127 24.32 11.16 5.47
C ARG A 127 25.11 10.57 4.32
N ALA A 128 24.51 10.49 3.13
CA ALA A 128 25.18 9.97 1.95
C ALA A 128 26.39 10.85 1.55
N GLU A 129 26.34 12.16 1.79
CA GLU A 129 27.46 13.07 1.50
C GLU A 129 28.61 12.89 2.48
N LEU A 130 28.32 12.77 3.78
CA LEU A 130 29.32 12.49 4.82
C LEU A 130 30.02 11.15 4.57
N VAL A 131 29.25 10.13 4.18
CA VAL A 131 29.76 8.81 3.82
C VAL A 131 30.57 8.88 2.52
N GLY A 132 30.10 9.63 1.52
CA GLY A 132 30.78 9.83 0.24
C GLY A 132 32.08 10.65 0.34
N ALA A 133 32.26 11.45 1.39
CA ALA A 133 33.51 12.14 1.69
C ALA A 133 34.62 11.21 2.23
N THR A 134 34.29 9.96 2.56
CA THR A 134 35.25 8.93 2.98
C THR A 134 35.80 8.14 1.78
N SER A 135 36.57 7.07 2.01
CA SER A 135 37.11 6.21 0.95
C SER A 135 36.06 5.28 0.30
N ILE A 136 34.80 5.71 0.25
CA ILE A 136 33.68 4.93 -0.31
C ILE A 136 33.47 5.35 -1.76
N GLY A 137 33.45 4.36 -2.65
CA GLY A 137 33.27 4.57 -4.07
C GLY A 137 31.85 5.04 -4.43
N ARG A 138 31.74 5.80 -5.52
CA ARG A 138 30.48 6.40 -6.00
C ARG A 138 29.35 5.39 -6.21
N PHE A 139 29.66 4.17 -6.66
CA PHE A 139 28.68 3.13 -6.95
C PHE A 139 28.39 2.22 -5.75
N ALA A 140 29.13 2.36 -4.64
CA ALA A 140 29.06 1.44 -3.51
C ALA A 140 27.69 1.45 -2.83
N GLY A 141 27.10 2.64 -2.62
CA GLY A 141 25.78 2.77 -1.98
C GLY A 141 24.66 2.13 -2.80
N LEU A 142 24.59 2.43 -4.10
CA LEU A 142 23.59 1.85 -4.99
C LEU A 142 23.75 0.32 -5.10
N THR A 143 25.00 -0.16 -5.19
CA THR A 143 25.28 -1.60 -5.26
C THR A 143 24.91 -2.30 -3.96
N ALA A 144 25.22 -1.72 -2.80
CA ALA A 144 24.89 -2.31 -1.50
C ALA A 144 23.37 -2.47 -1.30
N VAL A 145 22.57 -1.45 -1.67
CA VAL A 145 21.11 -1.56 -1.54
C VAL A 145 20.51 -2.57 -2.52
N LEU A 146 20.99 -2.60 -3.77
CA LEU A 146 20.52 -3.56 -4.77
C LEU A 146 20.89 -5.00 -4.38
N LEU A 147 22.08 -5.24 -3.84
CA LEU A 147 22.48 -6.55 -3.30
C LEU A 147 21.60 -6.98 -2.12
N MET A 148 21.36 -6.09 -1.16
CA MET A 148 20.48 -6.38 -0.02
C MET A 148 19.05 -6.71 -0.46
N THR A 149 18.52 -5.93 -1.42
CA THR A 149 17.16 -6.10 -1.93
C THR A 149 17.06 -7.40 -2.75
N THR A 150 18.08 -7.70 -3.56
CA THR A 150 18.19 -8.95 -4.30
C THR A 150 18.24 -10.15 -3.37
N PHE A 151 19.05 -10.08 -2.31
CA PHE A 151 19.09 -11.10 -1.28
C PHE A 151 17.70 -11.33 -0.66
N GLY A 152 16.99 -10.26 -0.28
CA GLY A 152 15.62 -10.38 0.22
C GLY A 152 14.66 -11.06 -0.77
N CYS A 153 14.69 -10.67 -2.05
CA CYS A 153 13.86 -11.29 -3.09
C CYS A 153 14.18 -12.77 -3.29
N VAL A 154 15.46 -13.15 -3.29
CA VAL A 154 15.88 -14.55 -3.39
C VAL A 154 15.40 -15.36 -2.18
N VAL A 155 15.53 -14.82 -0.97
CA VAL A 155 15.04 -15.49 0.24
C VAL A 155 13.52 -15.65 0.20
N VAL A 156 12.77 -14.65 -0.29
CA VAL A 156 11.32 -14.78 -0.53
C VAL A 156 11.03 -15.91 -1.51
N GLY A 157 11.77 -15.98 -2.63
CA GLY A 157 11.61 -17.04 -3.62
C GLY A 157 11.80 -18.43 -3.01
N ILE A 158 12.92 -18.63 -2.28
CA ILE A 158 13.24 -19.91 -1.63
C ILE A 158 12.20 -20.27 -0.56
N LEU A 159 11.89 -19.33 0.33
CA LEU A 159 10.94 -19.54 1.43
C LEU A 159 9.54 -19.84 0.90
N SER A 160 9.06 -19.08 -0.08
CA SER A 160 7.75 -19.29 -0.69
C SER A 160 7.67 -20.63 -1.42
N THR A 161 8.72 -21.03 -2.16
CA THR A 161 8.72 -22.35 -2.81
C THR A 161 8.70 -23.48 -1.78
N ALA A 162 9.49 -23.37 -0.71
CA ALA A 162 9.52 -24.36 0.36
C ALA A 162 8.15 -24.49 1.05
N MET A 163 7.49 -23.37 1.34
CA MET A 163 6.18 -23.36 1.99
C MET A 163 5.05 -23.86 1.10
N LEU A 164 5.07 -23.53 -0.19
CA LEU A 164 4.08 -24.07 -1.13
C LEU A 164 4.29 -25.57 -1.35
N TYR A 165 5.54 -26.02 -1.48
CA TYR A 165 5.87 -27.44 -1.59
C TYR A 165 5.49 -28.22 -0.33
N SER A 166 5.67 -27.65 0.88
CA SER A 166 5.26 -28.28 2.13
C SER A 166 3.74 -28.36 2.32
N ASN A 167 2.96 -27.68 1.47
CA ASN A 167 1.50 -27.73 1.43
C ASN A 167 1.00 -28.65 0.29
N ASP A 168 1.76 -29.69 -0.06
CA ASP A 168 1.44 -30.71 -1.06
C ASP A 168 1.17 -30.16 -2.47
N LEU A 169 1.81 -29.06 -2.85
CA LEU A 169 1.74 -28.53 -4.20
C LEU A 169 2.94 -28.95 -5.05
N PRO A 170 2.76 -29.23 -6.36
CA PRO A 170 3.86 -29.57 -7.26
C PRO A 170 5.02 -28.57 -7.22
N LEU A 171 6.25 -29.07 -7.14
CA LEU A 171 7.46 -28.24 -7.05
C LEU A 171 7.59 -27.26 -8.21
N THR A 172 7.27 -27.69 -9.44
CA THR A 172 7.36 -26.87 -10.64
C THR A 172 6.49 -25.62 -10.54
N GLY A 173 5.21 -25.76 -10.16
CA GLY A 173 4.28 -24.64 -10.00
C GLY A 173 4.65 -23.75 -8.81
N SER A 174 5.08 -24.36 -7.71
CA SER A 174 5.58 -23.65 -6.52
C SER A 174 6.77 -22.76 -6.86
N ALA A 175 7.76 -23.31 -7.57
CA ALA A 175 8.92 -22.56 -8.04
C ALA A 175 8.54 -21.48 -9.05
N ALA A 176 7.62 -21.78 -9.98
CA ALA A 176 7.13 -20.81 -10.97
C ALA A 176 6.54 -19.56 -10.30
N PHE A 177 5.62 -19.73 -9.34
CA PHE A 177 5.04 -18.62 -8.60
C PHE A 177 6.12 -17.82 -7.85
N SER A 178 6.94 -18.50 -7.04
CA SER A 178 7.88 -17.84 -6.14
C SER A 178 9.06 -17.17 -6.86
N VAL A 179 9.59 -17.78 -7.93
CA VAL A 179 10.64 -17.16 -8.76
C VAL A 179 10.10 -15.92 -9.45
N THR A 180 8.85 -15.97 -9.95
CA THR A 180 8.20 -14.81 -10.55
C THR A 180 8.00 -13.70 -9.53
N LEU A 181 7.61 -14.03 -8.31
CA LEU A 181 7.50 -13.08 -7.20
C LEU A 181 8.84 -12.39 -6.91
N ALA A 182 9.92 -13.17 -6.81
CA ALA A 182 11.26 -12.64 -6.63
C ALA A 182 11.69 -11.73 -7.80
N CYS A 183 11.49 -12.17 -9.05
CA CYS A 183 11.80 -11.40 -10.26
C CYS A 183 11.00 -10.09 -10.35
N SER A 184 9.74 -10.10 -9.93
CA SER A 184 8.91 -8.89 -9.84
C SER A 184 9.52 -7.88 -8.87
N GLY A 185 9.94 -8.34 -7.68
CA GLY A 185 10.66 -7.51 -6.72
C GLY A 185 11.96 -6.92 -7.29
N LEU A 186 12.74 -7.70 -8.04
CA LEU A 186 13.96 -7.22 -8.70
C LEU A 186 13.67 -6.15 -9.76
N ALA A 187 12.65 -6.35 -10.58
CA ALA A 187 12.25 -5.39 -11.61
C ALA A 187 11.87 -4.04 -10.98
N TRP A 188 11.06 -4.05 -9.92
CA TRP A 188 10.66 -2.84 -9.22
C TRP A 188 11.77 -2.20 -8.39
N ALA A 189 12.72 -2.99 -7.87
CA ALA A 189 13.96 -2.46 -7.28
C ALA A 189 14.79 -1.66 -8.30
N GLY A 190 14.92 -2.16 -9.53
CA GLY A 190 15.60 -1.47 -10.63
C GLY A 190 14.87 -0.17 -11.03
N VAL A 191 13.54 -0.20 -11.17
CA VAL A 191 12.72 1.00 -11.44
C VAL A 191 12.88 2.02 -10.31
N ALA A 192 12.89 1.59 -9.04
CA ALA A 192 13.11 2.45 -7.89
C ALA A 192 14.51 3.09 -7.90
N ALA A 193 15.54 2.34 -8.32
CA ALA A 193 16.89 2.87 -8.48
C ALA A 193 16.95 3.97 -9.54
N VAL A 194 16.28 3.80 -10.69
CA VAL A 194 16.14 4.86 -11.70
C VAL A 194 15.41 6.06 -11.13
N ALA A 195 14.26 5.85 -10.49
CA ALA A 195 13.47 6.93 -9.88
C ALA A 195 14.29 7.70 -8.83
N ALA A 196 15.11 7.00 -8.04
CA ALA A 196 16.05 7.61 -7.12
C ALA A 196 17.06 8.50 -7.85
N GLN A 197 17.65 8.09 -8.98
CA GLN A 197 18.61 8.96 -9.68
C GLN A 197 17.97 10.19 -10.33
N VAL A 198 16.75 10.05 -10.86
CA VAL A 198 16.10 11.13 -11.63
C VAL A 198 15.48 12.22 -10.73
N SER A 199 15.02 11.85 -9.53
CA SER A 199 14.20 12.73 -8.68
C SER A 199 15.01 13.46 -7.63
N THR A 200 14.88 14.78 -7.45
CA THR A 200 15.64 15.55 -6.43
C THR A 200 15.40 15.16 -4.98
N GLY A 201 14.31 14.44 -4.68
CA GLY A 201 13.97 14.02 -3.33
C GLY A 201 13.28 12.66 -3.24
N ALA A 202 13.29 12.05 -2.05
CA ALA A 202 12.71 10.74 -1.76
C ALA A 202 11.20 10.71 -1.95
N ARG A 203 10.50 11.83 -1.67
CA ARG A 203 9.05 11.93 -1.91
C ARG A 203 8.73 11.81 -3.40
N ILE A 204 9.48 12.53 -4.25
CA ILE A 204 9.29 12.49 -5.70
C ILE A 204 9.69 11.12 -6.24
N ALA A 205 10.83 10.56 -5.78
CA ALA A 205 11.27 9.23 -6.17
C ALA A 205 10.21 8.16 -5.86
N ARG A 206 9.60 8.19 -4.66
CA ARG A 206 8.52 7.26 -4.28
C ARG A 206 7.31 7.46 -5.18
N GLY A 207 6.90 8.71 -5.41
CA GLY A 207 5.77 9.04 -6.28
C GLY A 207 5.96 8.53 -7.70
N VAL A 208 7.15 8.71 -8.29
CA VAL A 208 7.47 8.22 -9.65
C VAL A 208 7.46 6.69 -9.70
N ALA A 209 8.14 6.02 -8.78
CA ALA A 209 8.23 4.55 -8.79
C ALA A 209 6.88 3.88 -8.48
N LEU A 210 6.15 4.35 -7.46
CA LEU A 210 4.82 3.83 -7.11
C LEU A 210 3.77 4.20 -8.17
N GLY A 211 3.90 5.38 -8.80
CA GLY A 211 3.05 5.78 -9.93
C GLY A 211 3.25 4.87 -11.14
N ALA A 212 4.50 4.53 -11.47
CA ALA A 212 4.81 3.56 -12.51
C ALA A 212 4.23 2.16 -12.19
N LEU A 213 4.32 1.73 -10.94
CA LEU A 213 3.71 0.47 -10.47
C LEU A 213 2.18 0.50 -10.57
N ALA A 214 1.54 1.58 -10.13
CA ALA A 214 0.10 1.74 -10.24
C ALA A 214 -0.37 1.76 -11.71
N ALA A 215 0.37 2.44 -12.59
CA ALA A 215 0.09 2.44 -14.02
C ALA A 215 0.24 1.05 -14.63
N ALA A 216 1.29 0.31 -14.28
CA ALA A 216 1.48 -1.08 -14.71
C ALA A 216 0.34 -1.97 -14.22
N PHE A 217 -0.06 -1.84 -12.94
CA PHE A 217 -1.19 -2.59 -12.40
C PHE A 217 -2.51 -2.27 -13.11
N ALA A 218 -2.77 -0.98 -13.40
CA ALA A 218 -3.97 -0.54 -14.11
C ALA A 218 -4.00 -1.06 -15.56
N LEU A 219 -2.89 -0.95 -16.30
CA LEU A 219 -2.77 -1.49 -17.66
C LEU A 219 -3.04 -3.01 -17.69
N ARG A 220 -2.52 -3.74 -16.70
CA ARG A 220 -2.83 -5.16 -16.52
C ARG A 220 -4.32 -5.38 -16.23
N ALA A 221 -4.89 -4.68 -15.26
CA ALA A 221 -6.28 -4.87 -14.87
C ALA A 221 -7.25 -4.64 -16.04
N ILE A 222 -7.00 -3.59 -16.84
CA ILE A 222 -7.75 -3.30 -18.06
C ILE A 222 -7.53 -4.37 -19.12
N GLY A 223 -6.29 -4.83 -19.30
CA GLY A 223 -5.97 -5.89 -20.26
C GLY A 223 -6.64 -7.22 -19.93
N ASP A 224 -6.60 -7.62 -18.66
CA ASP A 224 -7.14 -8.88 -18.16
C ASP A 224 -8.66 -8.91 -18.23
N ALA A 225 -9.32 -7.77 -18.00
CA ALA A 225 -10.77 -7.63 -18.17
C ALA A 225 -11.20 -7.56 -19.64
N GLY A 226 -10.27 -7.25 -20.55
CA GLY A 226 -10.49 -7.15 -22.00
C GLY A 226 -10.05 -8.41 -22.75
N ASN A 227 -9.30 -8.22 -23.83
CA ASN A 227 -8.81 -9.30 -24.71
C ASN A 227 -7.43 -9.84 -24.31
N GLY A 228 -6.86 -9.40 -23.19
CA GLY A 228 -5.53 -9.81 -22.69
C GLY A 228 -4.33 -9.15 -23.38
N VAL A 229 -4.50 -8.39 -24.47
CA VAL A 229 -3.37 -7.76 -25.21
C VAL A 229 -2.70 -6.69 -24.36
N LEU A 230 -3.48 -5.86 -23.66
CA LEU A 230 -2.94 -4.76 -22.85
C LEU A 230 -2.11 -5.27 -21.66
N SER A 231 -2.40 -6.47 -21.15
CA SER A 231 -1.67 -7.09 -20.05
C SER A 231 -0.23 -7.41 -20.42
N TRP A 232 0.08 -7.62 -21.70
CA TRP A 232 1.44 -7.84 -22.18
C TRP A 232 2.30 -6.57 -22.20
N PHE A 233 1.70 -5.39 -22.05
CA PHE A 233 2.43 -4.12 -21.88
C PHE A 233 2.69 -3.79 -20.41
N SER A 234 2.31 -4.68 -19.47
CA SER A 234 2.51 -4.49 -18.05
C SER A 234 3.52 -5.50 -17.49
N PRO A 235 4.58 -5.04 -16.80
CA PRO A 235 5.46 -5.93 -16.03
C PRO A 235 4.71 -6.75 -14.97
N VAL A 236 3.64 -6.19 -14.39
CA VAL A 236 2.78 -6.93 -13.46
C VAL A 236 1.95 -7.98 -14.21
N GLY A 237 1.52 -7.69 -15.43
CA GLY A 237 0.82 -8.66 -16.28
C GLY A 237 1.70 -9.84 -16.70
N TRP A 238 2.99 -9.63 -16.99
CA TRP A 238 3.93 -10.73 -17.21
C TRP A 238 3.98 -11.70 -16.04
N CYS A 239 3.92 -11.20 -14.80
CA CYS A 239 3.93 -12.06 -13.61
C CYS A 239 2.74 -13.03 -13.60
N ILE A 240 1.55 -12.57 -14.00
CA ILE A 240 0.35 -13.41 -14.10
C ILE A 240 0.43 -14.37 -15.29
N GLN A 241 0.99 -13.93 -16.42
CA GLN A 241 1.13 -14.74 -17.65
C GLN A 241 2.14 -15.89 -17.53
N LEU A 242 2.89 -16.00 -16.43
CA LEU A 242 3.69 -17.19 -16.17
C LEU A 242 2.83 -18.43 -15.87
N ARG A 243 1.59 -18.25 -15.39
CA ARG A 243 0.61 -19.33 -15.19
C ARG A 243 1.11 -20.45 -14.26
N ALA A 244 1.49 -20.10 -13.04
CA ALA A 244 1.88 -21.08 -12.04
C ALA A 244 0.76 -22.13 -11.84
N PHE A 245 1.11 -23.42 -11.89
CA PHE A 245 0.16 -24.54 -11.83
C PHE A 245 -0.82 -24.62 -13.02
N ALA A 246 -0.52 -23.97 -14.14
CA ALA A 246 -1.39 -23.95 -15.32
C ALA A 246 -0.56 -23.88 -16.62
N GLN A 247 0.31 -24.87 -16.81
CA GLN A 247 1.30 -24.95 -17.90
C GLN A 247 2.24 -23.75 -17.90
N GLU A 248 3.27 -23.83 -17.07
CA GLU A 248 4.16 -22.73 -16.76
C GLU A 248 4.87 -22.18 -18.01
N ARG A 249 4.75 -20.87 -18.22
CA ARG A 249 5.41 -20.14 -19.32
C ARG A 249 6.72 -19.52 -18.84
N TRP A 250 7.73 -20.34 -18.60
CA TRP A 250 9.04 -19.91 -18.06
C TRP A 250 9.72 -18.80 -18.85
N TRP A 251 9.49 -18.72 -20.17
CA TRP A 251 10.05 -17.66 -21.01
C TRP A 251 9.58 -16.26 -20.60
N VAL A 252 8.44 -16.13 -19.89
CA VAL A 252 7.92 -14.85 -19.38
C VAL A 252 8.81 -14.24 -18.28
N LEU A 253 9.71 -15.03 -17.68
CA LEU A 253 10.75 -14.49 -16.79
C LEU A 253 11.78 -13.63 -17.54
N ILE A 254 12.00 -13.90 -18.84
CA ILE A 254 12.98 -13.16 -19.65
C ILE A 254 12.65 -11.65 -19.68
N PRO A 255 11.44 -11.19 -20.08
CA PRO A 255 11.15 -9.76 -20.09
C PRO A 255 11.22 -9.12 -18.70
N LEU A 256 10.88 -9.84 -17.62
CA LEU A 256 11.04 -9.35 -16.23
C LEU A 256 12.52 -9.13 -15.86
N LEU A 257 13.37 -10.11 -16.15
CA LEU A 257 14.81 -10.03 -15.88
C LEU A 257 15.48 -8.97 -16.77
N VAL A 258 15.07 -8.87 -18.03
CA VAL A 258 15.54 -7.82 -18.95
C VAL A 258 15.15 -6.44 -18.40
N LEU A 259 13.90 -6.25 -17.94
CA LEU A 259 13.48 -5.00 -17.32
C LEU A 259 14.32 -4.67 -16.08
N ALA A 260 14.56 -5.63 -15.19
CA ALA A 260 15.39 -5.46 -14.01
C ALA A 260 16.83 -5.07 -14.38
N ALA A 261 17.44 -5.75 -15.36
CA ALA A 261 18.78 -5.48 -15.83
C ALA A 261 18.90 -4.10 -16.50
N LEU A 262 17.97 -3.75 -17.41
CA LEU A 262 17.97 -2.48 -18.12
C LEU A 262 17.75 -1.30 -17.17
N THR A 263 16.81 -1.40 -16.24
CA THR A 263 16.56 -0.33 -15.25
C THR A 263 17.72 -0.18 -14.27
N THR A 264 18.33 -1.29 -13.84
CA THR A 264 19.55 -1.26 -13.02
C THR A 264 20.71 -0.60 -13.77
N ALA A 265 20.97 -1.00 -15.01
CA ALA A 265 22.00 -0.39 -15.85
C ALA A 265 21.75 1.10 -16.08
N ALA A 266 20.49 1.48 -16.38
CA ALA A 266 20.10 2.87 -16.50
C ALA A 266 20.37 3.65 -15.20
N ALA A 267 20.07 3.08 -14.03
CA ALA A 267 20.37 3.71 -12.75
C ALA A 267 21.87 3.98 -12.57
N TYR A 268 22.75 3.03 -12.92
CA TYR A 268 24.21 3.26 -12.87
C TYR A 268 24.68 4.32 -13.87
N VAL A 269 24.14 4.32 -15.10
CA VAL A 269 24.46 5.35 -16.10
C VAL A 269 24.03 6.74 -15.62
N LEU A 270 22.81 6.86 -15.07
CA LEU A 270 22.32 8.13 -14.53
C LEU A 270 23.15 8.57 -13.33
N LEU A 271 23.49 7.66 -12.42
CA LEU A 271 24.35 7.95 -11.27
C LEU A 271 25.74 8.41 -11.71
N SER A 272 26.28 7.92 -12.82
CA SER A 272 27.60 8.33 -13.35
C SER A 272 27.63 9.75 -13.94
N ARG A 273 26.47 10.26 -14.37
CA ARG A 273 26.34 11.59 -15.01
C ARG A 273 25.84 12.68 -14.06
N ARG A 274 25.36 12.29 -12.89
CA ARG A 274 24.68 13.14 -11.92
C ARG A 274 25.62 13.56 -10.80
N ASP A 275 25.56 14.83 -10.40
CA ASP A 275 26.24 15.32 -9.20
C ASP A 275 25.44 15.00 -7.92
N THR A 276 26.15 14.83 -6.80
CA THR A 276 25.54 14.58 -5.49
C THR A 276 24.56 15.70 -5.12
N GLY A 277 23.42 15.36 -4.51
CA GLY A 277 22.36 16.32 -4.16
C GLY A 277 21.52 16.81 -5.35
N SER A 278 22.06 16.87 -6.57
CA SER A 278 21.29 17.23 -7.77
C SER A 278 20.29 16.13 -8.15
N GLY A 279 19.18 16.46 -8.79
CA GLY A 279 18.34 15.50 -9.53
C GLY A 279 18.33 15.88 -11.00
N LEU A 280 18.11 14.92 -11.91
CA LEU A 280 18.02 15.23 -13.34
C LEU A 280 16.76 16.04 -13.67
N LEU A 281 15.73 15.92 -12.83
CA LEU A 281 14.60 16.84 -12.83
C LEU A 281 14.98 18.10 -12.06
N ALA A 282 15.24 19.19 -12.77
CA ALA A 282 15.52 20.48 -12.16
C ALA A 282 14.36 20.90 -11.23
N GLU A 283 14.70 21.29 -10.00
CA GLU A 283 13.74 21.87 -9.09
C GLU A 283 13.32 23.24 -9.64
N ARG A 284 12.05 23.35 -10.04
CA ARG A 284 11.55 24.63 -10.56
C ARG A 284 11.49 25.61 -9.39
N PRO A 285 12.13 26.79 -9.48
CA PRO A 285 11.90 27.84 -8.51
C PRO A 285 10.40 28.11 -8.54
N GLY A 286 9.73 27.85 -7.42
CA GLY A 286 8.29 28.07 -7.32
C GLY A 286 7.95 29.54 -7.62
N PRO A 287 6.65 29.88 -7.68
CA PRO A 287 6.23 31.26 -7.84
C PRO A 287 6.94 32.16 -6.82
N PRO A 288 7.38 33.38 -7.22
CA PRO A 288 8.15 34.28 -6.35
C PRO A 288 7.36 34.75 -5.13
N ALA A 289 6.02 34.70 -5.20
CA ALA A 289 5.13 34.95 -4.08
C ALA A 289 4.30 33.70 -3.79
N ALA A 290 4.12 33.39 -2.50
CA ALA A 290 3.20 32.36 -2.08
C ALA A 290 1.75 32.75 -2.43
N ALA A 291 0.96 31.79 -2.90
CA ALA A 291 -0.47 32.01 -3.15
C ALA A 291 -1.18 32.44 -1.85
N PRO A 292 -2.25 33.25 -1.91
CA PRO A 292 -2.99 33.70 -0.72
C PRO A 292 -3.47 32.56 0.18
N ALA A 293 -3.75 31.39 -0.41
CA ALA A 293 -4.12 30.18 0.31
C ALA A 293 -3.04 29.70 1.30
N LEU A 294 -1.76 30.01 1.09
CA LEU A 294 -0.64 29.65 1.97
C LEU A 294 -0.38 30.68 3.08
N SER A 295 -1.25 31.67 3.26
CA SER A 295 -1.15 32.68 4.33
C SER A 295 -1.35 32.11 5.75
N GLY A 296 -1.73 30.84 5.89
CA GLY A 296 -1.97 30.22 7.19
C GLY A 296 -1.74 28.70 7.22
N PRO A 297 -1.79 28.10 8.43
CA PRO A 297 -1.46 26.69 8.65
C PRO A 297 -2.40 25.73 7.91
N ALA A 298 -3.67 26.10 7.71
CA ALA A 298 -4.63 25.29 6.95
C ALA A 298 -4.23 25.14 5.47
N GLY A 299 -3.72 26.20 4.86
CA GLY A 299 -3.21 26.16 3.48
C GLY A 299 -1.98 25.28 3.33
N LEU A 300 -1.07 25.37 4.32
CA LEU A 300 0.09 24.49 4.39
C LEU A 300 -0.36 23.03 4.54
N ALA A 301 -1.25 22.74 5.49
CA ALA A 301 -1.80 21.40 5.68
C ALA A 301 -2.46 20.86 4.41
N TRP A 302 -3.27 21.65 3.71
CA TRP A 302 -3.83 21.30 2.40
C TRP A 302 -2.74 20.95 1.39
N ARG A 303 -1.73 21.81 1.21
CA ARG A 303 -0.64 21.55 0.26
C ARG A 303 0.12 20.26 0.57
N LEU A 304 0.32 19.95 1.86
CA LEU A 304 1.06 18.77 2.31
C LEU A 304 0.25 17.47 2.23
N GLN A 305 -1.08 17.54 2.35
CA GLN A 305 -1.96 16.37 2.42
C GLN A 305 -2.76 16.10 1.14
N ARG A 306 -3.01 17.10 0.29
CA ARG A 306 -3.86 16.97 -0.92
C ARG A 306 -3.48 15.82 -1.84
N GLY A 307 -2.18 15.55 -2.02
CA GLY A 307 -1.70 14.47 -2.87
C GLY A 307 -2.03 13.10 -2.31
N SER A 308 -1.91 12.94 -0.99
CA SER A 308 -2.32 11.71 -0.29
C SER A 308 -3.84 11.57 -0.35
N LEU A 309 -4.58 12.61 0.03
CA LEU A 309 -6.05 12.60 0.00
C LEU A 309 -6.57 12.20 -1.39
N LEU A 310 -6.06 12.82 -2.46
CA LEU A 310 -6.45 12.49 -3.83
C LEU A 310 -6.16 11.02 -4.20
N ALA A 311 -4.98 10.49 -3.86
CA ALA A 311 -4.64 9.09 -4.13
C ALA A 311 -5.58 8.12 -3.40
N TRP A 312 -5.87 8.39 -2.12
CA TRP A 312 -6.82 7.61 -1.34
C TRP A 312 -8.24 7.73 -1.87
N THR A 313 -8.69 8.92 -2.27
CA THR A 313 -10.01 9.14 -2.87
C THR A 313 -10.19 8.34 -4.15
N ILE A 314 -9.17 8.31 -5.02
CA ILE A 314 -9.20 7.49 -6.23
C ILE A 314 -9.29 6.00 -5.86
N GLY A 315 -8.52 5.53 -4.89
CA GLY A 315 -8.58 4.13 -4.43
C GLY A 315 -9.97 3.73 -3.90
N PHE A 316 -10.57 4.59 -3.08
CA PHE A 316 -11.91 4.38 -2.52
C PHE A 316 -13.00 4.44 -3.60
N LEU A 317 -12.89 5.36 -4.55
CA LEU A 317 -13.78 5.43 -5.71
C LEU A 317 -13.73 4.13 -6.52
N LEU A 318 -12.53 3.70 -6.91
CA LEU A 318 -12.34 2.49 -7.72
C LEU A 318 -12.82 1.23 -6.99
N TYR A 319 -12.54 1.10 -5.69
CA TYR A 319 -13.03 -0.02 -4.89
C TYR A 319 -14.55 0.03 -4.72
N GLY A 320 -15.13 1.21 -4.52
CA GLY A 320 -16.58 1.38 -4.44
C GLY A 320 -17.28 0.98 -5.74
N LEU A 321 -16.75 1.39 -6.90
CA LEU A 321 -17.24 0.96 -8.22
C LEU A 321 -17.16 -0.55 -8.39
N LEU A 322 -16.02 -1.15 -7.98
CA LEU A 322 -15.80 -2.59 -8.01
C LEU A 322 -16.82 -3.36 -7.16
N MET A 323 -17.02 -2.92 -5.90
CA MET A 323 -17.94 -3.56 -4.97
C MET A 323 -19.39 -3.39 -5.39
N GLY A 324 -19.78 -2.22 -5.90
CA GLY A 324 -21.12 -2.02 -6.46
C GLY A 324 -21.41 -2.99 -7.61
N GLY A 325 -20.43 -3.25 -8.48
CA GLY A 325 -20.55 -4.25 -9.55
C GLY A 325 -20.61 -5.69 -9.02
N ALA A 326 -19.89 -5.98 -7.93
CA ALA A 326 -19.88 -7.29 -7.30
C ALA A 326 -21.23 -7.66 -6.65
N VAL A 327 -21.99 -6.68 -6.15
CA VAL A 327 -23.34 -6.92 -5.60
C VAL A 327 -24.24 -7.61 -6.64
N ARG A 328 -24.16 -7.19 -7.92
CA ARG A 328 -24.90 -7.84 -9.01
C ARG A 328 -24.49 -9.29 -9.22
N SER A 329 -23.19 -9.59 -9.16
CA SER A 329 -22.73 -10.99 -9.33
C SER A 329 -23.28 -11.90 -8.23
N VAL A 330 -23.41 -11.40 -6.99
CA VAL A 330 -24.05 -12.14 -5.90
C VAL A 330 -25.53 -12.37 -6.19
N GLY A 331 -26.27 -11.36 -6.65
CA GLY A 331 -27.68 -11.50 -7.03
C GLY A 331 -27.91 -12.51 -8.16
N ASN A 332 -27.08 -12.46 -9.21
CA ASN A 332 -27.18 -13.39 -10.34
C ASN A 332 -26.89 -14.84 -9.92
N MET A 333 -25.86 -15.07 -9.09
CA MET A 333 -25.53 -16.41 -8.60
C MET A 333 -26.68 -17.07 -7.82
N VAL A 334 -27.47 -16.28 -7.10
CA VAL A 334 -28.66 -16.78 -6.39
C VAL A 334 -29.76 -17.16 -7.37
N ASN A 335 -29.97 -16.36 -8.41
CA ASN A 335 -31.03 -16.58 -9.40
C ASN A 335 -30.79 -17.80 -10.31
N ASP A 336 -29.53 -18.13 -10.57
CA ASP A 336 -29.16 -19.19 -11.51
C ASP A 336 -29.08 -20.60 -10.89
N ASN A 337 -29.24 -20.73 -9.56
CA ASN A 337 -29.18 -22.02 -8.87
C ASN A 337 -30.36 -22.22 -7.91
N SER A 338 -31.28 -23.11 -8.29
CA SER A 338 -32.50 -23.41 -7.52
C SER A 338 -32.24 -23.93 -6.10
N THR A 339 -31.09 -24.57 -5.85
CA THR A 339 -30.71 -25.05 -4.50
C THR A 339 -30.24 -23.89 -3.62
N VAL A 340 -29.52 -22.92 -4.22
CA VAL A 340 -29.09 -21.69 -3.52
C VAL A 340 -30.31 -20.80 -3.27
N GLN A 341 -31.22 -20.68 -4.23
CA GLN A 341 -32.48 -19.95 -4.07
C GLN A 341 -33.29 -20.46 -2.87
N ASP A 342 -33.41 -21.77 -2.68
CA ASP A 342 -34.18 -22.35 -1.57
C ASP A 342 -33.52 -22.09 -0.21
N LEU A 343 -32.18 -22.13 -0.14
CA LEU A 343 -31.42 -21.78 1.06
C LEU A 343 -31.48 -20.27 1.37
N VAL A 344 -31.37 -19.43 0.34
CA VAL A 344 -31.40 -17.97 0.46
C VAL A 344 -32.78 -17.49 0.87
N THR A 345 -33.85 -18.07 0.32
CA THR A 345 -35.24 -17.79 0.72
C THR A 345 -35.46 -18.10 2.20
N ARG A 346 -34.90 -19.21 2.70
CA ARG A 346 -34.96 -19.57 4.13
C ARG A 346 -34.14 -18.65 5.03
N MET A 347 -33.11 -17.98 4.50
CA MET A 347 -32.29 -17.00 5.20
C MET A 347 -32.80 -15.56 5.07
N GLY A 348 -34.00 -15.35 4.50
CA GLY A 348 -34.61 -14.03 4.39
C GLY A 348 -34.39 -13.31 3.05
N GLY A 349 -34.02 -14.03 2.01
CA GLY A 349 -34.00 -13.57 0.62
C GLY A 349 -32.66 -12.97 0.14
N SER A 350 -32.59 -12.68 -1.16
CA SER A 350 -31.40 -12.10 -1.82
C SER A 350 -31.02 -10.74 -1.26
N ASP A 351 -32.01 -9.96 -0.82
CA ASP A 351 -31.82 -8.60 -0.36
C ASP A 351 -31.03 -8.55 0.96
N MET A 352 -31.28 -9.51 1.86
CA MET A 352 -30.51 -9.61 3.11
C MET A 352 -29.03 -9.92 2.84
N LEU A 353 -28.73 -10.77 1.86
CA LEU A 353 -27.36 -11.10 1.47
C LEU A 353 -26.66 -9.90 0.82
N GLN A 354 -27.35 -9.19 -0.08
CA GLN A 354 -26.82 -7.98 -0.71
C GLN A 354 -26.56 -6.89 0.33
N ASN A 355 -27.49 -6.66 1.26
CA ASN A 355 -27.36 -5.70 2.36
C ASN A 355 -26.20 -6.07 3.29
N SER A 356 -26.03 -7.35 3.62
CA SER A 356 -24.92 -7.84 4.43
C SER A 356 -23.58 -7.67 3.72
N PHE A 357 -23.54 -7.90 2.40
CA PHE A 357 -22.35 -7.68 1.58
C PHE A 357 -21.96 -6.19 1.55
N ILE A 358 -22.91 -5.28 1.37
CA ILE A 358 -22.67 -3.82 1.42
C ILE A 358 -22.15 -3.41 2.80
N THR A 359 -22.78 -3.92 3.86
CA THR A 359 -22.37 -3.66 5.25
C THR A 359 -20.90 -4.08 5.46
N LEU A 360 -20.54 -5.30 5.04
CA LEU A 360 -19.18 -5.81 5.15
C LEU A 360 -18.19 -4.99 4.31
N ALA A 361 -18.53 -4.70 3.05
CA ALA A 361 -17.69 -3.92 2.14
C ALA A 361 -17.37 -2.52 2.70
N LEU A 362 -18.38 -1.83 3.24
CA LEU A 362 -18.21 -0.51 3.86
C LEU A 362 -17.45 -0.59 5.19
N THR A 363 -17.61 -1.66 5.97
CA THR A 363 -16.81 -1.89 7.18
C THR A 363 -15.33 -2.08 6.84
N LEU A 364 -15.01 -2.82 5.78
CA LEU A 364 -13.64 -2.98 5.30
C LEU A 364 -13.06 -1.66 4.77
N LEU A 365 -13.86 -0.87 4.04
CA LEU A 365 -13.48 0.47 3.63
C LEU A 365 -13.26 1.40 4.83
N ALA A 366 -14.02 1.26 5.91
CA ALA A 366 -13.82 2.02 7.14
C ALA A 366 -12.47 1.71 7.79
N ALA A 367 -12.05 0.44 7.80
CA ALA A 367 -10.69 0.07 8.23
C ALA A 367 -9.61 0.73 7.35
N GLY A 368 -9.82 0.78 6.03
CA GLY A 368 -8.96 1.54 5.11
C GLY A 368 -8.95 3.05 5.40
N ALA A 369 -10.10 3.62 5.75
CA ALA A 369 -10.24 5.05 6.06
C ALA A 369 -9.54 5.39 7.39
N ALA A 370 -9.55 4.47 8.36
CA ALA A 370 -8.74 4.57 9.57
C ALA A 370 -7.24 4.57 9.27
N ALA A 371 -6.77 3.75 8.31
CA ALA A 371 -5.38 3.78 7.85
C ALA A 371 -4.99 5.14 7.24
N TYR A 372 -5.87 5.73 6.42
CA TYR A 372 -5.68 7.10 5.93
C TYR A 372 -5.62 8.10 7.09
N SER A 373 -6.54 8.01 8.05
CA SER A 373 -6.61 8.93 9.18
C SER A 373 -5.35 8.88 10.04
N VAL A 374 -4.86 7.67 10.37
CA VAL A 374 -3.59 7.46 11.07
C VAL A 374 -2.43 8.09 10.28
N SER A 375 -2.37 7.87 8.96
CA SER A 375 -1.36 8.48 8.08
C SER A 375 -1.40 10.01 8.10
N ALA A 376 -2.61 10.59 8.09
CA ALA A 376 -2.81 12.04 8.15
C ALA A 376 -2.32 12.64 9.48
N VAL A 377 -2.54 11.94 10.61
CA VAL A 377 -2.01 12.35 11.92
C VAL A 377 -0.50 12.21 11.99
N LEU A 378 0.08 11.12 11.47
CA LEU A 378 1.53 10.94 11.42
C LEU A 378 2.24 12.05 10.66
N ARG A 379 1.55 12.79 9.78
CA ARG A 379 2.14 13.96 9.13
C ARG A 379 2.57 15.02 10.13
N LEU A 380 1.84 15.22 11.24
CA LEU A 380 2.27 16.12 12.31
C LEU A 380 3.58 15.64 12.94
N HIS A 381 3.68 14.34 13.22
CA HIS A 381 4.90 13.72 13.74
C HIS A 381 6.08 13.87 12.77
N ASP A 382 5.87 13.71 11.47
CA ASP A 382 6.91 13.89 10.46
C ASP A 382 7.39 15.34 10.36
N GLU A 383 6.49 16.31 10.43
CA GLU A 383 6.86 17.74 10.43
C GLU A 383 7.63 18.13 11.70
N GLU A 384 7.25 17.59 12.86
CA GLU A 384 7.97 17.81 14.13
C GLU A 384 9.34 17.13 14.12
N SER A 385 9.41 15.83 13.81
CA SER A 385 10.66 15.06 13.80
C SER A 385 11.67 15.51 12.73
N SER A 386 11.20 16.19 11.68
CA SER A 386 12.06 16.81 10.66
C SER A 386 12.44 18.27 10.98
N GLN A 387 12.13 18.78 12.19
CA GLN A 387 12.36 20.16 12.63
C GLN A 387 11.68 21.23 11.74
N ARG A 388 10.71 20.84 10.91
CA ARG A 388 9.98 21.77 10.03
C ARG A 388 8.87 22.50 10.79
N ALA A 389 8.27 21.84 11.78
CA ALA A 389 7.20 22.41 12.59
C ALA A 389 7.66 23.67 13.37
N GLU A 390 8.91 23.70 13.83
CA GLU A 390 9.48 24.83 14.59
C GLU A 390 9.45 26.13 13.79
N SER A 391 9.84 26.07 12.51
CA SER A 391 9.81 27.24 11.60
C SER A 391 8.42 27.86 11.48
N THR A 392 7.37 27.05 11.53
CA THR A 392 5.97 27.51 11.43
C THR A 392 5.46 28.04 12.77
N LEU A 393 5.84 27.39 13.87
CA LEU A 393 5.43 27.75 15.23
C LEU A 393 6.23 28.92 15.82
N ALA A 394 7.38 29.28 15.23
CA ALA A 394 8.09 30.52 15.51
C ALA A 394 7.36 31.77 14.96
N GLY A 395 6.46 31.60 14.00
CA GLY A 395 5.59 32.66 13.49
C GLY A 395 4.38 32.92 14.39
N ALA A 396 3.47 33.80 13.94
CA ALA A 396 2.23 34.14 14.66
C ALA A 396 1.15 33.05 14.54
N VAL A 397 1.48 31.79 14.83
CA VAL A 397 0.56 30.64 14.75
C VAL A 397 0.54 29.91 16.09
N SER A 398 -0.64 29.81 16.71
CA SER A 398 -0.79 29.04 17.95
C SER A 398 -0.64 27.52 17.68
N ARG A 399 -0.11 26.79 18.67
CA ARG A 399 0.03 25.32 18.61
C ARG A 399 -1.30 24.63 18.33
N GLU A 400 -2.39 25.11 18.94
CA GLU A 400 -3.74 24.56 18.73
C GLU A 400 -4.19 24.77 17.28
N ARG A 401 -4.03 25.98 16.72
CA ARG A 401 -4.40 26.27 15.34
C ARG A 401 -3.59 25.45 14.34
N TYR A 402 -2.31 25.23 14.62
CA TYR A 402 -1.45 24.35 13.83
C TYR A 402 -1.94 22.90 13.88
N ALA A 403 -2.14 22.33 15.08
CA ALA A 403 -2.60 20.95 15.23
C ALA A 403 -3.98 20.72 14.58
N LEU A 404 -4.95 21.60 14.85
CA LEU A 404 -6.30 21.52 14.27
C LEU A 404 -6.30 21.57 12.74
N SER A 405 -5.37 22.33 12.14
CA SER A 405 -5.26 22.41 10.69
C SER A 405 -4.90 21.07 10.03
N HIS A 406 -4.15 20.20 10.73
CA HIS A 406 -3.80 18.86 10.26
C HIS A 406 -4.83 17.82 10.71
N ILE A 407 -5.32 17.90 11.94
CA ILE A 407 -6.36 17.00 12.49
C ILE A 407 -7.65 17.10 11.66
N GLY A 408 -7.98 18.28 11.13
CA GLY A 408 -9.12 18.46 10.24
C GLY A 408 -9.09 17.52 9.03
N PHE A 409 -7.92 17.27 8.43
CA PHE A 409 -7.79 16.28 7.35
C PHE A 409 -7.92 14.84 7.83
N ALA A 410 -7.45 14.55 9.05
CA ALA A 410 -7.57 13.22 9.64
C ALA A 410 -9.02 12.88 10.02
N LEU A 411 -9.89 13.88 10.22
CA LEU A 411 -11.32 13.70 10.50
C LEU A 411 -12.19 13.78 9.23
N LEU A 412 -12.04 14.85 8.44
CA LEU A 412 -12.85 15.08 7.24
C LEU A 412 -12.43 14.20 6.07
N GLY A 413 -11.14 13.90 5.95
CA GLY A 413 -10.63 13.03 4.89
C GLY A 413 -11.26 11.64 4.90
N PRO A 414 -11.21 10.85 5.99
CA PRO A 414 -11.86 9.53 5.99
C PRO A 414 -13.38 9.59 5.77
N ALA A 415 -14.06 10.63 6.26
CA ALA A 415 -15.49 10.82 6.00
C ALA A 415 -15.76 11.04 4.50
N LEU A 416 -14.94 11.86 3.83
CA LEU A 416 -15.00 12.05 2.38
C LEU A 416 -14.70 10.75 1.63
N LEU A 417 -13.69 10.00 2.04
CA LEU A 417 -13.33 8.72 1.42
C LEU A 417 -14.49 7.72 1.47
N LEU A 418 -15.09 7.55 2.64
CA LEU A 418 -16.24 6.67 2.83
C LEU A 418 -17.46 7.13 2.04
N LEU A 419 -17.72 8.44 2.01
CA LEU A 419 -18.80 9.01 1.20
C LEU A 419 -18.59 8.71 -0.29
N VAL A 420 -17.38 8.94 -0.82
CA VAL A 420 -17.07 8.68 -2.23
C VAL A 420 -17.25 7.19 -2.58
N ALA A 421 -16.80 6.28 -1.71
CA ALA A 421 -16.99 4.86 -1.93
C ALA A 421 -18.47 4.45 -1.85
N ALA A 422 -19.23 4.98 -0.89
CA ALA A 422 -20.66 4.73 -0.76
C ALA A 422 -21.45 5.24 -1.97
N LEU A 423 -21.14 6.44 -2.45
CA LEU A 423 -21.76 6.98 -3.66
C LEU A 423 -21.45 6.09 -4.87
N ALA A 424 -20.20 5.61 -5.00
CA ALA A 424 -19.82 4.70 -6.08
C ALA A 424 -20.56 3.35 -6.01
N ILE A 425 -20.66 2.76 -4.82
CA ILE A 425 -21.42 1.52 -4.60
C ILE A 425 -22.90 1.75 -4.93
N GLY A 426 -23.50 2.80 -4.37
CA GLY A 426 -24.92 3.11 -4.52
C GLY A 426 -25.30 3.44 -5.97
N VAL A 427 -24.45 4.16 -6.72
CA VAL A 427 -24.69 4.45 -8.13
C VAL A 427 -24.66 3.17 -8.97
N VAL A 428 -23.65 2.32 -8.79
CA VAL A 428 -23.53 1.09 -9.59
C VAL A 428 -24.64 0.10 -9.23
N TYR A 429 -24.90 -0.09 -7.94
CA TYR A 429 -25.93 -1.01 -7.47
C TYR A 429 -27.35 -0.51 -7.80
N GLY A 430 -27.64 0.77 -7.57
CA GLY A 430 -28.93 1.38 -7.89
C GLY A 430 -29.23 1.39 -9.40
N ALA A 431 -28.21 1.57 -10.25
CA ALA A 431 -28.37 1.43 -11.70
C ALA A 431 -28.73 0.00 -12.13
N THR A 432 -28.27 -1.01 -11.39
CA THR A 432 -28.56 -2.42 -11.70
C THR A 432 -29.89 -2.91 -11.13
N ASP A 433 -30.28 -2.42 -9.96
CA ASP A 433 -31.49 -2.85 -9.25
C ASP A 433 -32.75 -2.07 -9.68
N GLY A 434 -32.57 -0.93 -10.36
CA GLY A 434 -33.66 -0.06 -10.78
C GLY A 434 -34.15 0.93 -9.72
N ASP A 435 -33.61 0.86 -8.49
CA ASP A 435 -33.84 1.82 -7.40
C ASP A 435 -32.58 2.63 -7.09
N MET A 436 -32.37 3.73 -7.81
CA MET A 436 -31.22 4.59 -7.57
C MET A 436 -31.28 5.31 -6.22
N ALA A 437 -32.46 5.79 -5.83
CA ALA A 437 -32.60 6.66 -4.65
C ALA A 437 -32.46 5.87 -3.34
N GLY A 438 -33.11 4.70 -3.25
CA GLY A 438 -33.01 3.83 -2.08
C GLY A 438 -31.59 3.32 -1.88
N LYS A 439 -30.98 2.72 -2.90
CA LYS A 439 -29.63 2.14 -2.77
C LYS A 439 -28.54 3.16 -2.50
N LEU A 440 -28.67 4.38 -3.01
CA LEU A 440 -27.76 5.48 -2.67
C LEU A 440 -27.91 5.88 -1.20
N THR A 441 -29.15 6.00 -0.73
CA THR A 441 -29.46 6.34 0.68
C THR A 441 -28.94 5.27 1.63
N ASP A 442 -29.14 4.00 1.31
CA ASP A 442 -28.67 2.85 2.07
C ASP A 442 -27.14 2.83 2.17
N ALA A 443 -26.45 2.97 1.04
CA ALA A 443 -24.99 2.97 1.01
C ALA A 443 -24.40 4.16 1.79
N VAL A 444 -24.98 5.36 1.65
CA VAL A 444 -24.54 6.56 2.37
C VAL A 444 -24.81 6.42 3.87
N GLY A 445 -25.98 5.91 4.26
CA GLY A 445 -26.32 5.64 5.66
C GLY A 445 -25.37 4.62 6.30
N ALA A 446 -25.09 3.53 5.59
CA ALA A 446 -24.13 2.52 6.01
C ALA A 446 -22.71 3.09 6.18
N ALA A 447 -22.27 3.97 5.27
CA ALA A 447 -20.97 4.64 5.40
C ALA A 447 -20.93 5.66 6.55
N ALA A 448 -21.98 6.45 6.72
CA ALA A 448 -22.07 7.48 7.76
C ALA A 448 -21.94 6.88 9.17
N VAL A 449 -22.58 5.74 9.39
CA VAL A 449 -22.54 5.03 10.68
C VAL A 449 -21.14 4.47 11.01
N GLN A 450 -20.27 4.27 10.02
CA GLN A 450 -18.89 3.83 10.23
C GLN A 450 -17.90 4.97 10.56
N VAL A 451 -18.24 6.22 10.24
CA VAL A 451 -17.34 7.37 10.44
C VAL A 451 -16.89 7.54 11.91
N PRO A 452 -17.76 7.43 12.93
CA PRO A 452 -17.35 7.53 14.33
C PRO A 452 -16.33 6.47 14.74
N ALA A 453 -16.45 5.24 14.23
CA ALA A 453 -15.48 4.18 14.50
C ALA A 453 -14.09 4.55 13.95
N VAL A 454 -14.03 5.17 12.77
CA VAL A 454 -12.79 5.68 12.19
C VAL A 454 -12.19 6.81 13.05
N TRP A 455 -13.02 7.71 13.56
CA TRP A 455 -12.57 8.81 14.41
C TRP A 455 -12.00 8.37 15.76
N VAL A 456 -12.38 7.19 16.27
CA VAL A 456 -11.71 6.59 17.43
C VAL A 456 -10.23 6.34 17.12
N PHE A 457 -9.91 5.77 15.95
CA PHE A 457 -8.51 5.59 15.53
C PHE A 457 -7.77 6.92 15.32
N THR A 458 -8.46 7.93 14.79
CA THR A 458 -7.92 9.30 14.72
C THR A 458 -7.57 9.82 16.10
N GLY A 459 -8.50 9.68 17.06
CA GLY A 459 -8.33 10.08 18.44
C GLY A 459 -7.15 9.37 19.10
N ILE A 460 -7.02 8.05 18.93
CA ILE A 460 -5.88 7.26 19.45
C ILE A 460 -4.57 7.83 18.90
N ALA A 461 -4.46 8.03 17.58
CA ALA A 461 -3.24 8.54 16.97
C ALA A 461 -2.89 9.95 17.47
N VAL A 462 -3.89 10.82 17.60
CA VAL A 462 -3.73 12.20 18.12
C VAL A 462 -3.35 12.19 19.60
N ALA A 463 -3.93 11.31 20.41
CA ALA A 463 -3.59 11.14 21.82
C ALA A 463 -2.13 10.69 21.98
N ILE A 464 -1.69 9.69 21.21
CA ILE A 464 -0.30 9.22 21.25
C ILE A 464 0.67 10.34 20.80
N TYR A 465 0.35 11.06 19.72
CA TYR A 465 1.14 12.20 19.26
C TYR A 465 1.21 13.35 20.29
N GLY A 466 0.08 13.64 20.94
CA GLY A 466 -0.02 14.67 21.95
C GLY A 466 0.76 14.35 23.22
N ILE A 467 0.67 13.11 23.72
CA ILE A 467 1.28 12.68 24.99
C ILE A 467 2.75 12.27 24.79
N ALA A 468 3.03 11.43 23.80
CA ALA A 468 4.33 10.78 23.63
C ALA A 468 4.71 10.69 22.14
N PRO A 469 5.13 11.80 21.50
CA PRO A 469 5.40 11.88 20.06
C PRO A 469 6.38 10.82 19.53
N ARG A 470 7.35 10.30 20.31
CA ARG A 470 8.24 9.20 19.86
C ARG A 470 7.48 7.94 19.46
N PHE A 471 6.30 7.74 20.05
CA PHE A 471 5.51 6.53 19.89
C PHE A 471 4.37 6.71 18.90
N THR A 472 4.22 7.87 18.25
CA THR A 472 3.17 8.07 17.22
C THR A 472 3.14 6.97 16.16
N PRO A 473 4.28 6.42 15.68
CA PRO A 473 4.25 5.29 14.75
C PRO A 473 3.56 4.03 15.27
N ILE A 474 3.44 3.84 16.60
CA ILE A 474 2.73 2.71 17.22
C ILE A 474 1.23 2.72 16.89
N ALA A 475 0.66 3.87 16.52
CA ALA A 475 -0.74 3.96 16.08
C ALA A 475 -1.07 2.99 14.92
N TRP A 476 -0.10 2.73 14.04
CA TRP A 476 -0.23 1.69 13.01
C TRP A 476 -0.34 0.28 13.60
N GLY A 477 0.47 -0.03 14.61
CA GLY A 477 0.39 -1.30 15.32
C GLY A 477 -0.97 -1.50 16.00
N VAL A 478 -1.53 -0.45 16.62
CA VAL A 478 -2.87 -0.49 17.21
C VAL A 478 -3.93 -0.78 16.15
N LEU A 479 -3.89 -0.06 15.02
CA LEU A 479 -4.79 -0.32 13.89
C LEU A 479 -4.68 -1.76 13.38
N SER A 480 -3.46 -2.24 13.15
CA SER A 480 -3.21 -3.60 12.66
C SER A 480 -3.73 -4.67 13.63
N VAL A 481 -3.45 -4.53 14.93
CA VAL A 481 -3.91 -5.48 15.96
C VAL A 481 -5.43 -5.52 16.02
N LEU A 482 -6.11 -4.36 16.02
CA LEU A 482 -7.57 -4.31 16.09
C LEU A 482 -8.24 -4.84 14.81
N ILE A 483 -7.63 -4.66 13.63
CA ILE A 483 -8.10 -5.30 12.39
C ILE A 483 -7.93 -6.82 12.45
N VAL A 484 -6.81 -7.32 12.98
CA VAL A 484 -6.61 -8.76 13.16
C VAL A 484 -7.65 -9.32 14.12
N ILE A 485 -7.90 -8.66 15.26
CA ILE A 485 -8.95 -9.04 16.21
C ILE A 485 -10.33 -8.98 15.56
N PHE A 486 -10.61 -8.01 14.68
CA PHE A 486 -11.87 -7.95 13.94
C PHE A 486 -12.11 -9.21 13.09
N PHE A 487 -11.10 -9.66 12.34
CA PHE A 487 -11.23 -10.87 11.51
C PHE A 487 -11.19 -12.17 12.31
N ILE A 488 -10.39 -12.25 13.37
CA ILE A 488 -10.33 -13.44 14.22
C ILE A 488 -11.59 -13.52 15.10
N GLY A 489 -12.10 -12.39 15.58
CA GLY A 489 -13.30 -12.34 16.43
C GLY A 489 -14.58 -12.78 15.73
N SER A 490 -14.59 -12.81 14.39
CA SER A 490 -15.67 -13.47 13.63
C SER A 490 -15.55 -15.00 13.61
N LEU A 491 -14.43 -15.56 14.08
CA LEU A 491 -14.22 -17.00 14.26
C LEU A 491 -14.40 -17.29 15.75
N ASP A 492 -15.43 -18.06 16.11
CA ASP A 492 -15.76 -18.39 17.51
C ASP A 492 -14.49 -18.80 18.30
N GLY A 493 -14.14 -18.05 19.36
CA GLY A 493 -12.97 -18.37 20.18
C GLY A 493 -12.29 -17.22 20.93
N LEU A 494 -12.58 -15.95 20.62
CA LEU A 494 -12.01 -14.81 21.36
C LEU A 494 -12.89 -14.39 22.56
N PRO A 495 -12.28 -13.96 23.69
CA PRO A 495 -13.03 -13.35 24.78
C PRO A 495 -13.77 -12.08 24.33
N GLN A 496 -15.04 -11.93 24.73
CA GLN A 496 -15.90 -10.82 24.27
C GLN A 496 -15.30 -9.44 24.55
N TRP A 497 -14.68 -9.24 25.71
CA TRP A 497 -14.03 -7.96 26.06
C TRP A 497 -12.94 -7.54 25.06
N LEU A 498 -12.30 -8.50 24.39
CA LEU A 498 -11.27 -8.24 23.38
C LEU A 498 -11.90 -7.82 22.05
N VAL A 499 -13.03 -8.44 21.69
CA VAL A 499 -13.82 -8.08 20.49
C VAL A 499 -14.47 -6.70 20.69
N ASP A 500 -14.96 -6.41 21.89
CA ASP A 500 -15.57 -5.11 22.24
C ASP A 500 -14.56 -3.96 22.17
N LEU A 501 -13.25 -4.23 22.19
CA LEU A 501 -12.21 -3.21 22.00
C LEU A 501 -12.17 -2.70 20.55
N VAL A 502 -12.70 -3.46 19.58
CA VAL A 502 -12.65 -3.14 18.16
C VAL A 502 -13.74 -2.12 17.82
N PRO A 503 -13.39 -0.88 17.40
CA PRO A 503 -14.39 0.15 17.11
C PRO A 503 -15.37 -0.21 15.99
N PHE A 504 -14.98 -1.07 15.05
CA PHE A 504 -15.79 -1.49 13.89
C PHE A 504 -16.89 -2.52 14.21
N VAL A 505 -16.91 -3.08 15.43
CA VAL A 505 -17.93 -4.07 15.83
C VAL A 505 -19.24 -3.37 16.23
N HIS A 506 -19.14 -2.20 16.86
CA HIS A 506 -20.24 -1.43 17.46
C HIS A 506 -21.22 -0.72 16.51
N PRO A 507 -20.81 -0.21 15.33
CA PRO A 507 -21.71 0.50 14.44
C PRO A 507 -22.91 -0.38 14.00
N PRO A 508 -24.15 0.17 14.00
CA PRO A 508 -25.31 -0.51 13.42
C PRO A 508 -25.04 -1.08 12.03
N LYS A 509 -25.53 -2.31 11.79
CA LYS A 509 -25.33 -3.04 10.54
C LYS A 509 -26.31 -2.59 9.44
N LEU A 510 -26.26 -1.31 9.09
CA LEU A 510 -27.06 -0.75 7.99
C LEU A 510 -26.53 -1.22 6.62
N PRO A 511 -27.39 -1.47 5.63
CA PRO A 511 -28.87 -1.32 5.65
C PRO A 511 -29.62 -2.57 6.19
N GLY A 512 -28.92 -3.61 6.64
CA GLY A 512 -29.52 -4.88 7.04
C GLY A 512 -30.18 -4.93 8.43
N ALA A 513 -29.98 -3.91 9.27
CA ALA A 513 -30.51 -3.82 10.63
C ALA A 513 -31.16 -2.44 10.88
N GLU A 514 -31.92 -2.30 11.96
CA GLU A 514 -32.47 -1.00 12.37
C GLU A 514 -31.38 -0.06 12.90
N PHE A 515 -31.56 1.25 12.68
CA PHE A 515 -30.65 2.26 13.19
C PHE A 515 -30.76 2.39 14.72
N GLN A 516 -29.61 2.27 15.39
CA GLN A 516 -29.49 2.52 16.83
C GLN A 516 -28.50 3.67 17.07
N ALA A 517 -28.95 4.74 17.73
CA ALA A 517 -28.13 5.92 17.99
C ALA A 517 -27.08 5.70 19.09
N ALA A 518 -27.35 4.82 20.06
CA ALA A 518 -26.51 4.68 21.26
C ALA A 518 -25.05 4.28 20.95
N PRO A 519 -24.75 3.26 20.12
CA PRO A 519 -23.37 2.91 19.78
C PRO A 519 -22.61 4.04 19.08
N VAL A 520 -23.31 4.77 18.19
CA VAL A 520 -22.76 5.91 17.44
C VAL A 520 -22.35 7.03 18.40
N LEU A 521 -23.21 7.37 19.37
CA LEU A 521 -22.93 8.42 20.36
C LEU A 521 -21.75 8.04 21.28
N TRP A 522 -21.63 6.78 21.69
CA TRP A 522 -20.49 6.31 22.48
C TRP A 522 -19.17 6.42 21.71
N LEU A 523 -19.14 5.99 20.44
CA LEU A 523 -17.95 6.12 19.59
C LEU A 523 -17.54 7.58 19.41
N LEU A 524 -18.50 8.48 19.19
CA LEU A 524 -18.25 9.93 19.11
C LEU A 524 -17.69 10.48 20.43
N GLY A 525 -18.26 10.08 21.57
CA GLY A 525 -17.78 10.49 22.89
C GLY A 525 -16.34 10.05 23.16
N VAL A 526 -16.01 8.79 22.84
CA VAL A 526 -14.65 8.25 22.97
C VAL A 526 -13.67 8.99 22.05
N ALA A 527 -14.05 9.19 20.78
CA ALA A 527 -13.22 9.93 19.83
C ALA A 527 -12.96 11.37 20.30
N ALA A 528 -14.00 12.07 20.77
CA ALA A 528 -13.89 13.44 21.29
C ALA A 528 -12.97 13.52 22.52
N ALA A 529 -13.10 12.56 23.46
CA ALA A 529 -12.24 12.50 24.64
C ALA A 529 -10.77 12.30 24.27
N LEU A 530 -10.48 11.36 23.36
CA LEU A 530 -9.11 11.09 22.89
C LEU A 530 -8.50 12.28 22.15
N LEU A 531 -9.27 12.94 21.28
CA LEU A 531 -8.85 14.16 20.59
C LEU A 531 -8.55 15.29 21.58
N ALA A 532 -9.41 15.51 22.57
CA ALA A 532 -9.22 16.53 23.59
C ALA A 532 -7.94 16.27 24.40
N VAL A 533 -7.72 15.02 24.84
CA VAL A 533 -6.50 14.62 25.53
C VAL A 533 -5.26 14.90 24.68
N GLY A 534 -5.26 14.50 23.41
CA GLY A 534 -4.12 14.72 22.52
C GLY A 534 -3.83 16.20 22.25
N ILE A 535 -4.86 17.03 22.03
CA ILE A 535 -4.69 18.47 21.80
C ILE A 535 -4.19 19.18 23.07
N VAL A 536 -4.76 18.87 24.23
CA VAL A 536 -4.34 19.45 25.51
C VAL A 536 -2.91 19.04 25.85
N ALA A 537 -2.54 17.77 25.64
CA ALA A 537 -1.19 17.29 25.84
C ALA A 537 -0.19 17.97 24.89
N PHE A 538 -0.53 18.10 23.60
CA PHE A 538 0.29 18.80 22.61
C PHE A 538 0.52 20.27 22.98
N ARG A 539 -0.51 20.94 23.53
CA ARG A 539 -0.38 22.32 23.98
C ARG A 539 0.63 22.48 25.11
N ARG A 540 0.64 21.55 26.07
CA ARG A 540 1.44 21.63 27.30
C ARG A 540 2.86 21.11 27.14
N ARG A 541 3.14 20.19 26.22
CA ARG A 541 4.47 19.61 26.04
C ARG A 541 5.40 20.52 25.22
N ASP A 542 6.69 20.35 25.41
CA ASP A 542 7.68 20.98 24.54
C ASP A 542 7.76 20.28 23.17
N LEU A 543 8.19 21.04 22.18
CA LEU A 543 8.52 20.54 20.85
C LEU A 543 9.87 19.83 20.89
N ARG A 544 10.09 18.92 19.94
CA ARG A 544 11.28 18.08 19.88
C ARG A 544 12.38 18.61 19.00
#